data_AF-C3KK74-F1
#
_entry.id   AF-C3KK74-F1
#
_cell.length_a   1.000
_cell.length_b   1.000
_cell.length_c   1.000
_cell.angle_alpha   90.00
_cell.angle_beta   90.00
_cell.angle_gamma   90.00
#
_symmetry.space_group_name_H-M   'P 1'
#
loop_
_entity.id
_entity.type
_entity.pdbx_description
1 polymer ?
#
loop_
_entity_poly.entity_id
_entity_poly.type
_entity_poly.pdbx_seq_one_letter_code
_entity_poly.pdbx_strand_id
1 'polypeptide(L)' 'MTPFSDRYHLVKLLEKFGHVKQFDFLFHKSGPLEGQPRGYCFVNFNTREVHARFIV' A
#
# COMPACT_ATOMS: atom_id res chain seq x y z
N MET A 1 9.58 -4.39 -12.51
CA MET A 1 8.72 -3.22 -12.22
C MET A 1 9.31 -2.52 -11.01
N THR A 2 9.62 -1.23 -11.11
CA THR A 2 10.28 -0.48 -10.04
C THR A 2 9.27 -0.12 -8.95
N PRO A 3 9.60 -0.25 -7.65
CA PRO A 3 8.64 -0.09 -6.54
C PRO A 3 7.94 1.29 -6.49
N PHE A 4 8.54 2.31 -7.11
CA PHE A 4 7.93 3.63 -7.27
C PHE A 4 6.74 3.62 -8.24
N SER A 5 6.82 2.84 -9.31
CA SER A 5 5.76 2.76 -10.32
C SER A 5 4.54 2.03 -9.75
N ASP A 6 4.75 0.91 -9.03
CA ASP A 6 3.67 0.14 -8.42
C ASP A 6 2.92 0.93 -7.35
N ARG A 7 3.63 1.69 -6.50
CA ARG A 7 2.99 2.56 -5.48
C ARG A 7 2.06 3.60 -6.11
N TYR A 8 2.52 4.31 -7.15
CA TYR A 8 1.74 5.36 -7.79
C TYR A 8 0.46 4.81 -8.43
N HIS A 9 0.57 3.68 -9.14
CA HIS A 9 -0.59 3.03 -9.75
C HIS A 9 -1.60 2.53 -8.71
N LEU A 10 -1.12 1.95 -7.60
CA LEU A 10 -1.98 1.51 -6.50
C LEU A 10 -2.74 2.66 -5.86
N VAL A 11 -2.04 3.75 -5.48
CA VAL A 11 -2.68 4.92 -4.88
C VAL A 11 -3.75 5.49 -5.82
N LYS A 12 -3.44 5.63 -7.11
CA LYS A 12 -4.38 6.17 -8.11
C LYS A 12 -5.59 5.26 -8.35
N LEU A 13 -5.41 3.93 -8.24
CA LEU A 13 -6.52 2.98 -8.26
C LEU A 13 -7.40 3.15 -7.01
N LEU A 14 -6.78 3.36 -5.86
CA LEU A 14 -7.44 3.48 -4.57
C LEU A 14 -8.21 4.79 -4.40
N GLU A 15 -7.77 5.88 -5.05
CA GLU A 15 -8.50 7.16 -5.07
C GLU A 15 -9.94 7.02 -5.61
N LYS A 16 -10.23 5.99 -6.42
CA LYS A 16 -11.59 5.67 -6.87
C LYS A 16 -12.54 5.29 -5.72
N PHE A 17 -11.99 4.80 -4.60
CA PHE A 17 -12.75 4.37 -3.42
C PHE A 17 -12.82 5.47 -2.34
N GLY A 18 -12.09 6.58 -2.53
CA GLY A 18 -12.10 7.72 -1.62
C GLY A 18 -10.72 8.38 -1.48
N HIS A 19 -10.67 9.50 -0.76
CA HIS A 19 -9.41 10.22 -0.52
C HIS A 19 -8.50 9.41 0.41
N VAL A 20 -7.35 8.99 -0.10
CA VAL A 20 -6.34 8.22 0.67
C VAL A 20 -5.66 9.16 1.67
N LYS A 21 -5.81 8.87 2.96
CA LYS A 21 -5.14 9.56 4.07
C LYS A 21 -3.72 9.06 4.25
N GLN A 22 -3.54 7.73 4.16
CA GLN A 22 -2.29 7.06 4.46
C GLN A 22 -2.17 5.78 3.62
N PHE A 23 -0.97 5.55 3.09
CA PHE A 23 -0.63 4.38 2.29
C PHE A 23 0.72 3.82 2.74
N ASP A 24 0.69 2.62 3.33
CA ASP A 24 1.87 1.95 3.86
C ASP A 24 2.15 0.66 3.09
N PHE A 25 3.28 0.66 2.38
CA PHE A 25 3.80 -0.52 1.70
C PHE A 25 4.82 -1.21 2.61
N LEU A 26 4.60 -2.48 2.91
CA LEU A 26 5.44 -3.19 3.87
C LEU A 26 6.60 -3.88 3.18
N PHE A 27 7.77 -3.71 3.77
CA PHE A 27 8.98 -4.41 3.41
C PHE A 27 9.43 -5.29 4.58
N HIS A 28 10.14 -6.37 4.26
CA HIS A 28 10.86 -7.14 5.26
C HIS A 28 11.98 -6.27 5.84
N LYS A 29 11.94 -6.03 7.15
CA LYS A 29 12.93 -5.20 7.85
C LYS A 29 14.25 -5.92 8.12
N SER A 30 14.23 -7.25 8.16
CA SER A 30 15.39 -8.11 8.46
C SER A 30 15.17 -9.53 7.94
N GLY A 31 16.26 -10.29 7.77
CA GLY A 31 16.26 -11.69 7.32
C GLY A 31 16.59 -11.86 5.83
N PRO A 32 16.48 -13.07 5.27
CA PRO A 32 16.91 -13.38 3.89
C PRO A 32 16.12 -12.63 2.80
N LEU A 33 14.95 -12.10 3.16
CA LEU A 33 14.11 -11.30 2.28
C LEU A 33 14.18 -9.80 2.62
N GLU A 34 15.13 -9.35 3.44
CA GLU A 34 15.27 -7.93 3.81
C GLU A 34 15.23 -7.00 2.60
N GLY A 35 14.46 -5.92 2.70
CA GLY A 35 14.24 -4.98 1.61
C GLY A 35 13.25 -5.44 0.54
N GLN A 36 12.83 -6.72 0.54
CA GLN A 36 11.80 -7.22 -0.36
C GLN A 36 10.40 -6.84 0.17
N PRO A 37 9.42 -6.63 -0.74
CA PRO A 37 8.05 -6.32 -0.35
C PRO A 37 7.35 -7.53 0.27
N ARG A 38 6.50 -7.31 1.28
CA ARG A 38 5.74 -8.36 1.98
C ARG A 38 4.53 -8.89 1.20
N GLY A 39 4.21 -8.33 0.03
CA GLY A 39 3.02 -8.71 -0.75
C GLY A 39 1.69 -8.20 -0.16
N TYR A 40 1.72 -7.17 0.68
CA TYR A 40 0.49 -6.48 1.11
C TYR A 40 0.78 -5.02 1.51
N CYS A 41 -0.25 -4.19 1.42
CA CYS A 41 -0.23 -2.80 1.86
C CYS A 41 -1.46 -2.48 2.72
N PHE A 42 -1.31 -1.42 3.54
CA PHE A 42 -2.41 -0.85 4.31
C PHE A 42 -2.79 0.52 3.77
N VAL A 43 -4.10 0.76 3.73
CA VAL A 43 -4.70 1.97 3.20
C VAL A 43 -5.74 2.49 4.18
N ASN A 44 -5.58 3.74 4.58
CA ASN A 44 -6.58 4.48 5.33
C ASN A 44 -7.17 5.58 4.46
N PHE A 45 -8.49 5.68 4.44
CA PHE A 45 -9.21 6.77 3.79
C PHE A 45 -9.58 7.86 4.79
N ASN A 46 -9.84 9.09 4.31
CA ASN A 46 -10.27 10.20 5.17
C ASN A 46 -11.67 9.99 5.77
N THR A 47 -12.51 9.17 5.14
CA THR A 47 -13.82 8.77 5.64
C THR A 47 -13.65 7.76 6.76
N ARG A 48 -14.23 8.04 7.94
CA ARG A 48 -14.07 7.25 9.18
C ARG A 48 -14.41 5.77 9.05
N GLU A 49 -15.18 5.37 8.04
CA GLU A 49 -15.73 4.02 7.91
C GLU A 49 -14.83 2.99 7.22
N VAL A 50 -13.76 3.39 6.51
CA VAL A 50 -13.03 2.44 5.64
C VAL A 50 -11.54 2.32 6.00
N HIS A 51 -11.18 1.18 6.58
CA HIS A 51 -9.82 0.63 6.58
C HIS A 51 -9.80 -0.60 5.69
N ALA A 52 -8.88 -0.63 4.72
CA ALA A 52 -8.79 -1.74 3.76
C ALA A 52 -7.36 -2.32 3.75
N ARG A 53 -7.29 -3.65 3.73
CA ARG A 53 -6.05 -4.42 3.54
C ARG A 53 -6.03 -4.96 2.12
N PHE A 54 -4.97 -4.66 1.38
CA PHE A 54 -4.78 -5.16 0.02
C PHE A 54 -3.60 -6.13 0.00
N ILE A 55 -3.79 -7.27 -0.66
CA ILE A 55 -2.74 -8.25 -0.94
C ILE A 55 -2.27 -7.99 -2.38
N VAL A 56 -0.96 -7.83 -2.56
CA VAL A 56 -0.30 -7.44 -3.82
C VAL A 56 0.52 -8.61 -4.35
#